data_AF-A0A1F5DUS0-F1
#
_entry.id   AF-A0A1F5DUS0-F1
#
_cell.length_a   1.000
_cell.length_b   1.000
_cell.length_c   1.000
_cell.angle_alpha   90.00
_cell.angle_beta   90.00
_cell.angle_gamma   90.00
#
_symmetry.space_group_name_H-M   'P 1'
#
loop_
_entity.id
_entity.type
_entity.pdbx_description
1 polymer ?
#
loop_
_entity_poly.entity_id
_entity_poly.type
_entity_poly.pdbx_seq_one_letter_code
_entity_poly.pdbx_strand_id
1 'polypeptide(L)'
;MVLVAVFVFLPRRQIADKDLTVAEFDAALAQSDAFLVDVHIPEQTHLSGTDAFIPYDQVAARLAEFPQDKGAAIILYCRSGSMSSEAMRILTDRGYTNVQHLVGGIQAWREQHQGIELAPEVKDLGTVIYGEVAQTEFILTNNTNQAVNLARVSTSCSCTKAEAEKLTLEPYDSTKIAVSFDPAVHQDDTDLGEITRTIFINTDQPNFSQVEAQITARVVRQ
;
A
#
# COMPACT_ATOMS: atom_id res chain seq x y z
N MET A 1 -18.79 29.88 -32.13
CA MET A 1 -19.03 29.52 -30.72
C MET A 1 -17.68 29.29 -30.07
N VAL A 2 -17.19 30.25 -29.28
CA VAL A 2 -15.95 30.09 -28.51
C VAL A 2 -16.35 29.45 -27.18
N LEU A 3 -15.92 28.21 -26.93
CA LEU A 3 -16.05 27.59 -25.61
C LEU A 3 -15.11 28.33 -24.65
N VAL A 4 -15.69 29.08 -23.72
CA VAL A 4 -14.96 29.59 -22.55
C VAL A 4 -14.94 28.47 -21.53
N ALA A 5 -13.79 27.84 -21.34
CA ALA A 5 -13.57 26.92 -20.23
C ALA A 5 -13.62 27.73 -18.93
N VAL A 6 -14.74 27.63 -18.21
CA VAL A 6 -14.85 28.15 -16.85
C VAL A 6 -14.07 27.20 -15.95
N PHE A 7 -12.82 27.54 -15.66
CA PHE A 7 -12.09 26.93 -14.56
C PHE A 7 -12.76 27.36 -13.26
N VAL A 8 -13.61 26.49 -12.72
CA VAL A 8 -14.11 26.64 -11.35
C VAL A 8 -12.91 26.43 -10.44
N PHE A 9 -12.35 27.53 -9.95
CA PHE A 9 -11.34 27.50 -8.89
C PHE A 9 -12.05 27.05 -7.61
N LEU A 10 -12.16 25.73 -7.41
CA LEU A 10 -12.61 25.17 -6.15
C LEU A 10 -11.54 25.54 -5.11
N PRO A 11 -11.86 26.35 -4.09
CA PRO A 11 -10.88 26.64 -3.05
C PRO A 11 -10.51 25.31 -2.39
N ARG A 12 -9.22 24.95 -2.45
CA ARG A 12 -8.68 23.86 -1.63
C ARG A 12 -9.08 24.18 -0.19
N ARG A 13 -9.80 23.26 0.43
CA ARG A 13 -10.28 23.41 1.81
C ARG A 13 -9.04 23.59 2.70
N GLN A 14 -8.84 24.80 3.22
CA GLN A 14 -7.73 25.08 4.12
C GLN A 14 -8.05 24.40 5.46
N ILE A 15 -7.39 23.28 5.71
CA ILE A 15 -7.45 22.61 7.01
C ILE A 15 -6.38 23.30 7.86
N ALA A 16 -6.78 23.92 8.96
CA ALA A 16 -5.84 24.49 9.93
C ALA A 16 -4.99 23.36 10.55
N ASP A 17 -3.83 23.72 11.10
CA ASP A 17 -2.92 22.76 11.73
C ASP A 17 -3.68 21.83 12.69
N LYS A 18 -3.45 20.51 12.54
CA LYS A 18 -4.31 19.51 13.17
C LYS A 18 -3.56 18.26 13.59
N ASP A 19 -3.86 17.84 14.82
CA ASP A 19 -3.54 16.54 15.38
C ASP A 19 -4.50 15.49 14.80
N LEU A 20 -3.99 14.55 14.02
CA LEU A 20 -4.79 13.50 13.40
C LEU A 20 -4.83 12.26 14.28
N THR A 21 -6.04 11.80 14.61
CA THR A 21 -6.24 10.42 15.05
C THR A 21 -5.96 9.45 13.89
N VAL A 22 -5.76 8.16 14.19
CA VAL A 22 -5.54 7.12 13.16
C VAL A 22 -6.66 7.12 12.11
N ALA A 23 -7.93 7.15 12.54
CA ALA A 23 -9.08 7.16 11.62
C ALA A 23 -9.14 8.42 10.74
N GLU A 24 -8.74 9.58 11.27
CA GLU A 24 -8.68 10.82 10.48
C GLU A 24 -7.51 10.81 9.51
N PHE A 25 -6.40 10.19 9.89
CA PHE A 25 -5.25 9.98 9.02
C PHE A 25 -5.62 9.06 7.85
N ASP A 26 -6.31 7.95 8.07
CA ASP A 26 -6.80 7.08 6.99
C ASP A 26 -7.73 7.83 6.03
N ALA A 27 -8.67 8.60 6.58
CA ALA A 27 -9.57 9.43 5.78
C ALA A 27 -8.81 10.49 4.96
N ALA A 28 -7.74 11.05 5.52
CA ALA A 28 -6.91 12.03 4.83
C ALA A 28 -6.11 11.39 3.68
N LEU A 29 -5.51 10.22 3.90
CA LEU A 29 -4.79 9.48 2.85
C LEU A 29 -5.70 9.05 1.70
N ALA A 30 -6.96 8.70 1.98
CA ALA A 30 -7.91 8.30 0.95
C ALA A 30 -8.48 9.46 0.11
N GLN A 31 -8.44 10.69 0.62
CA GLN A 31 -9.18 11.83 0.04
C GLN A 31 -8.30 12.98 -0.46
N SER A 32 -7.00 12.97 -0.15
CA SER A 32 -6.13 14.11 -0.41
C SER A 32 -4.82 13.72 -1.08
N ASP A 33 -4.37 14.56 -2.01
CA ASP A 33 -2.99 14.57 -2.51
C ASP A 33 -2.06 15.30 -1.50
N ALA A 34 -2.23 15.02 -0.21
CA ALA A 34 -1.39 15.64 0.81
C ALA A 34 0.04 15.11 0.71
N PHE A 35 1.00 15.99 0.91
CA PHE A 35 2.41 15.63 0.91
C PHE A 35 2.74 14.87 2.20
N LEU A 36 2.92 13.56 2.10
CA LEU A 36 3.13 12.66 3.23
C LEU A 36 4.63 12.53 3.54
N VAL A 37 5.03 12.86 4.77
CA VAL A 37 6.45 12.92 5.16
C VAL A 37 6.72 12.12 6.43
N ASP A 38 7.69 11.22 6.36
CA ASP A 38 8.29 10.60 7.53
C ASP A 38 9.42 11.50 8.06
N VAL A 39 9.39 11.79 9.36
CA VAL A 39 10.42 12.61 10.01
C VAL A 39 11.19 11.86 11.09
N HIS A 40 10.99 10.55 11.23
CA HIS A 40 11.60 9.75 12.29
C HIS A 40 13.10 9.57 12.09
N ILE A 41 13.89 9.85 13.13
CA ILE A 41 15.29 9.42 13.18
C ILE A 41 15.55 8.45 14.33
N PRO A 42 16.34 7.39 14.14
CA PRO A 42 16.91 6.94 12.85
C PRO A 42 15.83 6.53 11.83
N GLU A 43 16.20 6.49 10.55
CA GLU A 43 15.28 6.13 9.45
C GLU A 43 14.65 4.75 9.69
N GLN A 44 13.39 4.60 9.29
CA GLN A 44 12.56 3.42 9.51
C GLN A 44 11.80 3.04 8.23
N THR A 45 11.22 1.85 8.18
CA THR A 45 10.30 1.46 7.09
C THR A 45 9.11 2.41 7.05
N HIS A 46 8.95 3.08 5.91
CA HIS A 46 7.92 4.09 5.67
C HIS A 46 6.54 3.48 5.37
N LEU A 47 5.50 4.31 5.47
CA LEU A 47 4.19 3.96 4.93
C LEU A 47 4.22 3.99 3.40
N SER A 48 3.46 3.11 2.76
CA SER A 48 3.21 3.19 1.32
C SER A 48 2.62 4.56 0.98
N GLY A 49 3.12 5.20 -0.08
CA GLY A 49 2.71 6.55 -0.48
C GLY A 49 3.43 7.69 0.25
N THR A 50 4.47 7.41 1.04
CA THR A 50 5.33 8.46 1.61
C THR A 50 6.09 9.18 0.50
N ASP A 51 5.91 10.49 0.39
CA ASP A 51 6.52 11.32 -0.63
C ASP A 51 7.98 11.68 -0.31
N ALA A 52 8.30 11.85 0.98
CA ALA A 52 9.63 12.23 1.41
C ALA A 52 9.99 11.71 2.81
N PHE A 53 11.29 11.47 3.01
CA PHE A 53 11.90 11.28 4.32
C PHE A 53 12.76 12.49 4.66
N ILE A 54 12.37 13.24 5.69
CA ILE A 54 13.07 14.45 6.13
C ILE A 54 13.20 14.41 7.66
N PRO A 55 14.39 14.10 8.21
CA PRO A 55 14.65 14.10 9.65
C PRO A 55 14.08 15.32 10.37
N TYR A 56 13.37 15.14 11.48
CA TYR A 56 12.69 16.23 12.19
C TYR A 56 13.63 17.38 12.56
N ASP A 57 14.89 17.06 12.87
CA ASP A 57 15.96 18.01 13.22
C ASP A 57 16.57 18.74 12.00
N GLN A 58 16.26 18.30 10.79
CA GLN A 58 16.70 18.92 9.53
C GLN A 58 15.59 19.67 8.78
N VAL A 59 14.34 19.56 9.22
CA VAL A 59 13.17 20.22 8.58
C VAL A 59 13.43 21.70 8.32
N ALA A 60 13.99 22.41 9.30
CA ALA A 60 14.31 23.82 9.19
C ALA A 60 15.32 24.17 8.08
N ALA A 61 16.25 23.27 7.78
CA ALA A 61 17.30 23.44 6.78
C ALA A 61 16.88 22.93 5.40
N ARG A 62 15.94 21.97 5.35
CA ARG A 62 15.49 21.27 4.13
C ARG A 62 14.11 21.73 3.64
N LEU A 63 13.73 22.98 3.93
CA LEU A 63 12.44 23.55 3.49
C LEU A 63 12.22 23.53 1.98
N ALA A 64 13.28 23.44 1.17
CA ALA A 64 13.18 23.36 -0.29
C ALA A 64 12.56 22.04 -0.78
N GLU A 65 12.57 21.00 0.05
CA GLU A 65 12.01 19.67 -0.28
C GLU A 65 10.52 19.56 0.05
N PHE A 66 10.00 20.50 0.84
CA PHE A 66 8.57 20.62 1.07
C PHE A 66 7.89 21.40 -0.08
N PRO A 67 6.56 21.27 -0.23
CA PRO A 67 5.80 22.11 -1.13
C PRO A 67 6.12 23.59 -0.94
N GLN A 68 6.32 24.31 -2.05
CA GLN A 68 6.63 25.75 -2.00
C GLN A 68 5.39 26.59 -1.69
N ASP A 69 4.20 26.08 -2.05
CA ASP A 69 2.92 26.62 -1.62
C ASP A 69 2.71 26.33 -0.11
N LYS A 70 2.70 27.39 0.70
CA LYS A 70 2.51 27.31 2.16
C LYS A 70 1.09 26.91 2.59
N GLY A 71 0.13 26.90 1.66
CA GLY A 71 -1.22 26.37 1.87
C GLY A 71 -1.38 24.90 1.50
N ALA A 72 -0.37 24.28 0.88
CA ALA A 72 -0.43 22.87 0.53
C ALA A 72 -0.58 21.99 1.76
N ALA A 73 -1.40 20.94 1.66
CA ALA A 73 -1.59 19.98 2.74
C ALA A 73 -0.32 19.16 2.92
N ILE A 74 0.22 19.16 4.14
CA ILE A 74 1.36 18.35 4.54
C ILE A 74 0.91 17.47 5.71
N ILE A 75 1.17 16.18 5.62
CA ILE A 75 0.91 15.25 6.72
C ILE A 75 2.24 14.67 7.16
N LEU A 76 2.57 14.89 8.43
CA LEU A 76 3.79 14.40 9.06
C LEU A 76 3.49 13.17 9.90
N TYR A 77 4.39 12.21 9.89
CA TYR A 77 4.39 11.15 10.87
C TYR A 77 5.82 10.80 11.28
N CYS A 78 5.92 10.14 12.42
CA CYS A 78 7.18 9.51 12.86
C CYS A 78 6.82 8.18 13.54
N ARG A 79 7.70 7.65 14.41
CA ARG A 79 7.42 6.42 15.15
C ARG A 79 6.23 6.52 16.12
N SER A 80 6.26 7.48 17.05
CA SER A 80 5.29 7.61 18.15
C SER A 80 4.56 8.96 18.23
N GLY A 81 4.80 9.85 17.26
CA GLY A 81 4.16 11.16 17.12
C GLY A 81 4.94 12.34 17.69
N SER A 82 5.96 12.12 18.55
CA SER A 82 6.70 13.21 19.20
C SER A 82 7.52 14.06 18.21
N MET A 83 8.30 13.40 17.34
CA MET A 83 9.12 14.09 16.34
C MET A 83 8.29 14.78 15.27
N SER A 84 7.15 14.20 14.87
CA SER A 84 6.26 14.82 13.89
C SER A 84 5.54 16.04 14.46
N SER A 85 5.22 16.04 15.76
CA SER A 85 4.68 17.22 16.45
C SER A 85 5.69 18.38 16.46
N GLU A 86 6.97 18.09 16.73
CA GLU A 86 8.03 19.13 16.67
C GLU A 86 8.28 19.62 15.24
N ALA A 87 8.32 18.71 14.25
CA ALA A 87 8.44 19.07 12.85
C ALA A 87 7.25 19.94 12.37
N MET A 88 6.03 19.65 12.83
CA MET A 88 4.85 20.48 12.57
C MET A 88 5.08 21.91 13.08
N ARG A 89 5.52 22.05 14.34
CA ARG A 89 5.82 23.36 14.93
C ARG A 89 6.86 24.15 14.11
N ILE A 90 7.92 23.48 13.65
CA ILE A 90 8.94 24.11 12.79
C ILE A 90 8.33 24.58 11.46
N LEU A 91 7.48 23.79 10.82
CA LEU A 91 6.84 24.19 9.56
C LEU A 91 5.85 25.35 9.77
N THR A 92 5.04 25.31 10.82
CA THR A 92 4.13 26.41 11.19
C THR A 92 4.90 27.70 11.46
N ASP A 93 6.02 27.65 12.19
CA ASP A 93 6.92 28.79 12.43
C ASP A 93 7.50 29.38 11.12
N ARG A 94 7.55 28.57 10.05
CA ARG A 94 8.03 28.94 8.70
C ARG A 94 6.90 29.29 7.74
N GLY A 95 5.69 29.45 8.26
CA GLY A 95 4.53 29.99 7.56
C GLY A 95 3.70 28.97 6.80
N TYR A 96 3.96 27.66 6.95
CA TYR A 96 3.03 26.65 6.46
C TYR A 96 1.73 26.70 7.28
N THR A 97 0.59 26.60 6.62
CA THR A 97 -0.74 26.86 7.23
C THR A 97 -1.67 25.64 7.26
N ASN A 98 -1.21 24.52 6.69
CA ASN A 98 -1.97 23.29 6.54
C ASN A 98 -1.06 22.10 6.82
N VAL A 99 -0.52 22.07 8.04
CA VAL A 99 0.38 21.01 8.50
C VAL A 99 -0.35 20.17 9.53
N GLN A 100 -0.42 18.88 9.27
CA GLN A 100 -1.10 17.94 10.15
C GLN A 100 -0.09 16.87 10.57
N HIS A 101 -0.30 16.25 11.73
CA HIS A 101 0.53 15.12 12.11
C HIS A 101 -0.26 13.98 12.73
N LEU A 102 0.24 12.76 12.53
CA LEU A 102 -0.35 11.55 13.10
C LEU A 102 -0.03 11.46 14.61
N VAL A 103 -1.07 11.56 15.43
CA VAL A 103 -0.99 11.34 16.88
C VAL A 103 -0.72 9.87 17.16
N GLY A 104 0.23 9.59 18.05
CA GLY A 104 0.69 8.22 18.32
C GLY A 104 1.60 7.64 17.23
N GLY A 105 1.82 8.38 16.13
CA GLY A 105 2.71 8.00 15.03
C GLY A 105 2.31 6.71 14.33
N ILE A 106 3.25 6.19 13.53
CA ILE A 106 3.05 4.95 12.76
C ILE A 106 2.78 3.73 13.65
N GLN A 107 3.19 3.75 14.92
CA GLN A 107 2.88 2.68 15.87
C GLN A 107 1.38 2.56 16.13
N ALA A 108 0.72 3.67 16.50
CA ALA A 108 -0.72 3.68 16.73
C ALA A 108 -1.50 3.29 15.46
N TRP A 109 -1.00 3.73 14.29
CA TRP A 109 -1.59 3.34 13.01
C TRP A 109 -1.46 1.83 12.75
N ARG A 110 -0.26 1.26 12.91
CA ARG A 110 0.01 -0.17 12.72
C ARG A 110 -0.76 -1.06 13.69
N GLU A 111 -1.02 -0.60 14.92
CA GLU A 111 -1.82 -1.33 15.90
C GLU A 111 -3.28 -1.50 15.46
N GLN A 112 -3.84 -0.53 14.73
CA GLN A 112 -5.21 -0.60 14.21
C GLN A 112 -5.32 -1.28 12.85
N HIS A 113 -4.20 -1.43 12.13
CA HIS A 113 -4.12 -2.01 10.78
C HIS A 113 -3.38 -3.36 10.77
N GLN A 114 -3.46 -4.12 11.87
CA GLN A 114 -2.83 -5.44 11.90
C GLN A 114 -3.50 -6.40 10.92
N GLY A 115 -2.69 -7.06 10.10
CA GLY A 115 -3.16 -8.01 9.11
C GLY A 115 -2.02 -8.66 8.35
N ILE A 116 -2.34 -9.74 7.65
CA ILE A 116 -1.54 -10.24 6.54
C ILE A 116 -2.37 -10.00 5.31
N GLU A 117 -1.80 -9.31 4.33
CA GLU A 117 -2.52 -8.86 3.15
C GLU A 117 -1.85 -9.40 1.90
N LEU A 118 -2.64 -9.95 0.97
CA LEU A 118 -2.18 -10.37 -0.35
C LEU A 118 -2.86 -9.50 -1.41
N ALA A 119 -2.09 -8.59 -2.01
CA ALA A 119 -2.63 -7.57 -2.89
C ALA A 119 -2.11 -7.71 -4.34
N PRO A 120 -2.93 -7.40 -5.36
CA PRO A 120 -4.38 -7.14 -5.26
C PRO A 120 -5.16 -8.43 -4.91
N GLU A 121 -6.38 -8.32 -4.36
CA GLU A 121 -7.21 -9.51 -4.07
C GLU A 121 -7.59 -10.29 -5.34
N VAL A 122 -7.75 -9.59 -6.46
CA VAL A 122 -8.08 -10.18 -7.77
C VAL A 122 -7.20 -9.55 -8.84
N LYS A 123 -6.65 -10.38 -9.73
CA LYS A 123 -5.89 -9.94 -10.91
C LYS A 123 -6.44 -10.57 -12.18
N ASP A 124 -6.97 -9.73 -13.07
CA ASP A 124 -7.44 -10.16 -14.38
C ASP A 124 -6.26 -10.30 -15.35
N LEU A 125 -6.08 -11.51 -15.89
CA LEU A 125 -5.09 -11.85 -16.91
C LEU A 125 -5.60 -11.53 -18.33
N GLY A 126 -6.88 -11.16 -18.47
CA GLY A 126 -7.50 -10.89 -19.76
C GLY A 126 -7.69 -12.17 -20.57
N THR A 127 -7.47 -12.08 -21.89
CA THR A 127 -7.58 -13.24 -22.77
C THR A 127 -6.28 -14.03 -22.78
N VAL A 128 -6.36 -15.32 -22.44
CA VAL A 128 -5.23 -16.26 -22.49
C VAL A 128 -5.46 -17.25 -23.62
N ILE A 129 -4.47 -17.42 -24.48
CA ILE A 129 -4.54 -18.39 -25.56
C ILE A 129 -4.22 -19.79 -25.01
N TYR A 130 -5.05 -20.77 -25.35
CA TYR A 130 -4.81 -22.16 -25.01
C TYR A 130 -3.44 -22.62 -25.55
N GLY A 131 -2.57 -23.10 -24.68
CA GLY A 131 -1.18 -23.47 -24.99
C GLY A 131 -0.13 -22.40 -24.65
N GLU A 132 -0.55 -21.19 -24.27
CA GLU A 132 0.33 -20.16 -23.72
C GLU A 132 0.26 -20.14 -22.18
N VAL A 133 1.38 -19.77 -21.56
CA VAL A 133 1.48 -19.61 -20.10
C VAL A 133 1.39 -18.12 -19.75
N ALA A 134 0.33 -17.75 -19.02
CA ALA A 134 0.20 -16.42 -18.47
C ALA A 134 0.97 -16.31 -17.15
N GLN A 135 1.55 -15.14 -16.86
CA GLN A 135 2.30 -14.87 -15.64
C GLN A 135 1.82 -13.60 -14.97
N THR A 136 1.89 -13.59 -13.64
CA THR A 136 1.55 -12.42 -12.84
C THR A 136 2.23 -12.49 -11.47
N GLU A 137 2.10 -11.43 -10.70
CA GLU A 137 2.59 -11.36 -9.32
C GLU A 137 1.57 -10.66 -8.41
N PHE A 138 1.63 -11.04 -7.14
CA PHE A 138 0.95 -10.42 -6.01
C PHE A 138 2.01 -10.00 -4.97
N ILE A 139 1.65 -9.08 -4.08
CA ILE A 139 2.49 -8.67 -2.94
C ILE A 139 1.82 -9.18 -1.67
N LEU A 140 2.54 -10.02 -0.92
CA LEU A 140 2.15 -10.42 0.42
C LEU A 140 2.84 -9.50 1.43
N THR A 141 2.08 -8.85 2.29
CA THR A 141 2.57 -7.90 3.30
C THR A 141 2.20 -8.37 4.70
N ASN A 142 3.17 -8.33 5.61
CA ASN A 142 2.97 -8.56 7.03
C ASN A 142 2.76 -7.23 7.76
N ASN A 143 1.52 -6.81 7.99
CA ASN A 143 1.21 -5.61 8.76
C ASN A 143 1.15 -5.86 10.27
N THR A 144 1.62 -7.01 10.75
CA THR A 144 1.67 -7.31 12.19
C THR A 144 2.97 -6.81 12.83
N ASN A 145 2.98 -6.75 14.16
CA ASN A 145 4.19 -6.42 14.94
C ASN A 145 5.06 -7.66 15.27
N GLN A 146 4.78 -8.82 14.65
CA GLN A 146 5.51 -10.07 14.84
C GLN A 146 6.00 -10.59 13.49
N ALA A 147 7.05 -11.42 13.51
CA ALA A 147 7.46 -12.14 12.32
C ALA A 147 6.40 -13.18 11.94
N VAL A 148 6.22 -13.39 10.64
CA VAL A 148 5.25 -14.31 10.06
C VAL A 148 5.97 -15.34 9.21
N ASN A 149 5.72 -16.62 9.44
CA ASN A 149 6.21 -17.69 8.58
C ASN A 149 5.10 -18.20 7.67
N LEU A 150 5.40 -18.32 6.38
CA LEU A 150 4.54 -18.93 5.38
C LEU A 150 4.67 -20.46 5.51
N ALA A 151 3.65 -21.11 6.05
CA ALA A 151 3.61 -22.55 6.20
C ALA A 151 3.42 -23.27 4.86
N ARG A 152 2.66 -22.66 3.94
CA ARG A 152 2.37 -23.24 2.61
C ARG A 152 1.94 -22.16 1.62
N VAL A 153 2.41 -22.28 0.39
CA VAL A 153 1.88 -21.58 -0.79
C VAL A 153 1.26 -22.63 -1.70
N SER A 154 -0.02 -22.48 -2.06
CA SER A 154 -0.71 -23.44 -2.92
C SER A 154 -1.81 -22.81 -3.77
N THR A 155 -2.38 -23.58 -4.68
CA THR A 155 -3.37 -23.11 -5.67
C THR A 155 -4.56 -24.05 -5.75
N SER A 156 -5.71 -23.55 -6.24
CA SER A 156 -6.94 -24.34 -6.36
C SER A 156 -6.91 -25.39 -7.49
N CYS A 157 -5.96 -25.29 -8.42
CA CYS A 157 -5.83 -26.15 -9.61
C CYS A 157 -4.36 -26.36 -9.93
N SER A 158 -4.01 -27.56 -10.43
CA SER A 158 -2.66 -27.84 -10.94
C SER A 158 -2.25 -27.02 -12.16
N CYS A 159 -3.23 -26.44 -12.87
CA CYS A 159 -3.04 -25.48 -13.96
C CYS A 159 -2.48 -24.13 -13.48
N THR A 160 -2.39 -23.91 -12.17
CA THR A 160 -1.81 -22.69 -11.59
C THR A 160 -0.69 -23.05 -10.63
N LYS A 161 0.43 -22.33 -10.71
CA LYS A 161 1.54 -22.43 -9.74
C LYS A 161 1.75 -21.07 -9.07
N ALA A 162 2.11 -21.09 -7.79
CA ALA A 162 2.41 -19.90 -7.01
C ALA A 162 3.63 -20.15 -6.12
N GLU A 163 4.55 -19.19 -6.04
CA GLU A 163 5.79 -19.29 -5.28
C GLU A 163 6.11 -17.94 -4.62
N ALA A 164 6.55 -17.97 -3.35
CA ALA A 164 6.98 -16.77 -2.62
C ALA A 164 8.50 -16.59 -2.72
N GLU A 165 8.97 -15.36 -2.91
CA GLU A 165 10.41 -15.05 -2.86
C GLU A 165 11.02 -15.23 -1.45
N LYS A 166 10.22 -14.96 -0.41
CA LYS A 166 10.60 -15.11 1.00
C LYS A 166 9.51 -15.87 1.76
N LEU A 167 9.92 -16.83 2.61
CA LEU A 167 8.99 -17.62 3.44
C LEU A 167 8.84 -17.09 4.87
N THR A 168 9.62 -16.09 5.27
CA THR A 168 9.52 -15.45 6.59
C THR A 168 9.48 -13.95 6.41
N LEU A 169 8.40 -13.29 6.80
CA LEU A 169 8.28 -11.83 6.77
C LEU A 169 8.56 -11.27 8.15
N GLU A 170 9.49 -10.32 8.23
CA GLU A 170 9.66 -9.54 9.46
C GLU A 170 8.46 -8.60 9.68
N PRO A 171 8.28 -8.00 10.86
CA PRO A 171 7.23 -7.00 11.07
C PRO A 171 7.29 -5.90 10.01
N TYR A 172 6.16 -5.65 9.32
CA TYR A 172 6.01 -4.62 8.28
C TYR A 172 6.83 -4.86 7.01
N ASP A 173 7.25 -6.11 6.77
CA ASP A 173 7.95 -6.56 5.57
C ASP A 173 6.99 -7.14 4.54
N SER A 174 7.45 -7.25 3.29
CA SER A 174 6.67 -7.79 2.17
C SER A 174 7.49 -8.74 1.31
N THR A 175 6.81 -9.66 0.61
CA THR A 175 7.40 -10.53 -0.42
C THR A 175 6.52 -10.57 -1.65
N LYS A 176 7.13 -10.77 -2.81
CA LYS A 176 6.39 -11.12 -4.02
C LYS A 176 5.93 -12.57 -3.97
N ILE A 177 4.74 -12.79 -4.52
CA ILE A 177 4.17 -14.10 -4.85
C ILE A 177 4.06 -14.19 -6.36
N ALA A 178 5.00 -14.89 -6.99
CA ALA A 178 5.01 -15.12 -8.43
C ALA A 178 3.98 -16.21 -8.78
N VAL A 179 3.15 -15.95 -9.80
CA VAL A 179 2.06 -16.85 -10.21
C VAL A 179 2.14 -17.12 -11.70
N SER A 180 1.97 -18.38 -12.09
CA SER A 180 1.81 -18.78 -13.50
C SER A 180 0.53 -19.59 -13.69
N PHE A 181 -0.10 -19.40 -14.85
CA PHE A 181 -1.31 -20.10 -15.26
C PHE A 181 -1.10 -20.72 -16.65
N ASP A 182 -1.24 -22.04 -16.72
CA ASP A 182 -1.11 -22.85 -17.92
C ASP A 182 -2.43 -23.62 -18.16
N PRO A 183 -3.31 -23.14 -19.05
CA PRO A 183 -4.58 -23.80 -19.36
C PRO A 183 -4.42 -25.09 -20.17
N ALA A 184 -3.21 -25.42 -20.64
CA ALA A 184 -2.97 -26.65 -21.42
C ALA A 184 -2.51 -27.83 -20.56
N VAL A 185 -2.36 -27.66 -19.23
CA VAL A 185 -1.79 -28.70 -18.35
C VAL A 185 -2.56 -30.01 -18.40
N HIS A 186 -3.89 -29.96 -18.59
CA HIS A 186 -4.77 -31.12 -18.64
C HIS A 186 -4.88 -31.73 -20.04
N GLN A 187 -4.43 -31.01 -21.08
CA GLN A 187 -4.49 -31.44 -22.48
C GLN A 187 -5.93 -31.74 -22.96
N ASP A 188 -6.93 -31.15 -22.30
CA ASP A 188 -8.34 -31.21 -22.64
C ASP A 188 -8.97 -29.79 -22.64
N ASP A 189 -10.31 -29.72 -22.76
CA ASP A 189 -11.06 -28.46 -22.84
C ASP A 189 -11.51 -27.93 -21.45
N THR A 190 -11.07 -28.54 -20.34
CA THR A 190 -11.54 -28.21 -18.97
C THR A 190 -11.20 -26.78 -18.55
N ASP A 191 -10.15 -26.19 -19.13
CA ASP A 191 -9.69 -24.82 -18.84
C ASP A 191 -10.04 -23.82 -19.97
N LEU A 192 -11.08 -24.07 -20.78
CA LEU A 192 -11.59 -23.08 -21.75
C LEU A 192 -12.69 -22.18 -21.15
N GLY A 193 -12.84 -20.97 -21.68
CA GLY A 193 -13.87 -20.02 -21.26
C GLY A 193 -13.42 -19.15 -20.07
N GLU A 194 -14.38 -18.75 -19.23
CA GLU A 194 -14.09 -17.91 -18.06
C GLU A 194 -13.53 -18.78 -16.92
N ILE A 195 -12.31 -18.46 -16.49
CA ILE A 195 -11.58 -19.21 -15.49
C ILE A 195 -11.27 -18.32 -14.29
N THR A 196 -11.48 -18.87 -13.10
CA THR A 196 -11.02 -18.30 -11.83
C THR A 196 -10.16 -19.32 -11.10
N ARG A 197 -9.00 -18.88 -10.61
CA ARG A 197 -8.10 -19.71 -9.80
C ARG A 197 -7.68 -18.96 -8.55
N THR A 198 -7.66 -19.68 -7.44
CA THR A 198 -7.35 -19.11 -6.12
C THR A 198 -5.94 -19.51 -5.73
N ILE A 199 -5.21 -18.53 -5.20
CA ILE A 199 -3.91 -18.69 -4.55
C ILE A 199 -4.17 -18.67 -3.06
N PHE A 200 -3.65 -19.67 -2.34
CA PHE A 200 -3.76 -19.80 -0.89
C PHE A 200 -2.38 -19.66 -0.27
N ILE A 201 -2.25 -18.76 0.71
CA ILE A 201 -1.07 -18.61 1.53
C ILE A 201 -1.44 -18.96 2.98
N ASN A 202 -0.94 -20.08 3.48
CA ASN A 202 -1.08 -20.44 4.89
C ASN A 202 0.07 -19.87 5.71
N THR A 203 -0.24 -19.37 6.89
CA THR A 203 0.75 -18.76 7.80
C THR A 203 0.73 -19.41 9.17
N ASP A 204 1.75 -19.12 9.98
CA ASP A 204 1.84 -19.54 11.38
C ASP A 204 1.04 -18.68 12.36
N GLN A 205 0.38 -17.62 11.87
CA GLN A 205 -0.41 -16.72 12.71
C GLN A 205 -1.83 -17.24 12.91
N PRO A 206 -2.28 -17.53 14.15
CA PRO A 206 -3.62 -18.09 14.39
C PRO A 206 -4.77 -17.19 13.89
N ASN A 207 -4.60 -15.88 14.01
CA ASN A 207 -5.60 -14.89 13.58
C ASN A 207 -5.57 -14.64 12.06
N PHE A 208 -4.52 -15.07 11.36
CA PHE A 208 -4.31 -14.87 9.92
C PHE A 208 -3.79 -16.16 9.25
N SER A 209 -4.39 -17.29 9.61
CA SER A 209 -3.88 -18.64 9.27
C SER A 209 -3.92 -18.95 7.77
N GLN A 210 -4.75 -18.24 7.02
CA GLN A 210 -4.82 -18.29 5.56
C GLN A 210 -5.22 -16.94 4.99
N VAL A 211 -4.52 -16.51 3.93
CA VAL A 211 -4.93 -15.39 3.08
C VAL A 211 -5.00 -15.85 1.63
N GLU A 212 -5.84 -15.19 0.83
CA GLU A 212 -6.18 -15.62 -0.51
C GLU A 212 -6.15 -14.47 -1.50
N ALA A 213 -5.83 -14.80 -2.76
CA ALA A 213 -6.05 -13.91 -3.90
C ALA A 213 -6.48 -14.75 -5.10
N GLN A 214 -7.05 -14.09 -6.10
CA GLN A 214 -7.57 -14.75 -7.30
C GLN A 214 -6.93 -14.21 -8.57
N ILE A 215 -6.73 -15.10 -9.53
CA ILE A 215 -6.59 -14.71 -10.93
C ILE A 215 -7.88 -15.03 -11.68
N THR A 216 -8.23 -14.15 -12.62
CA THR A 216 -9.29 -14.40 -13.61
C THR A 216 -8.71 -14.37 -15.01
N ALA A 217 -9.28 -15.16 -15.91
CA ALA A 217 -8.87 -15.16 -17.31
C ALA A 217 -10.02 -15.64 -18.21
N ARG A 218 -10.05 -15.17 -19.45
CA ARG A 218 -10.84 -15.78 -20.52
C ARG A 218 -9.94 -16.60 -21.43
N VAL A 219 -10.06 -17.91 -21.39
CA VAL A 219 -9.25 -18.82 -22.19
C VAL A 219 -9.93 -19.13 -23.51
N VAL A 220 -9.21 -18.95 -24.61
CA VAL A 220 -9.70 -19.22 -25.98
C VAL A 220 -8.72 -20.08 -26.75
N ARG A 221 -9.22 -20.87 -27.71
CA ARG A 221 -8.38 -21.48 -28.74
C ARG A 221 -8.06 -20.43 -29.82
N GLN A 222 -6.91 -20.59 -30.46
CA GLN A 222 -6.61 -19.88 -31.72
C GLN A 222 -7.57 -20.30 -32.83
#